data_AF-A0A8B6CBJ1-F1
#
_entry.id   AF-A0A8B6CBJ1-F1
#
_cell.length_a   1.000
_cell.length_b   1.000
_cell.length_c   1.000
_cell.angle_alpha   90.00
_cell.angle_beta   90.00
_cell.angle_gamma   90.00
#
_symmetry.space_group_name_H-M   'P 1'
#
loop_
_entity.id
_entity.type
_entity.pdbx_description
1 polymer ?
#
loop_
_entity_poly.entity_id
_entity_poly.type
_entity_poly.pdbx_seq_one_letter_code
_entity_poly.pdbx_strand_id
1 'polypeptide(L)'
;MCQIYNIQVSATNDLLSIEKRSDKKESYNPLTVDCDCTVSGTCRSFGDRWEKDCITYECQRGQGNTWKAAFVKLECKDAYGHCRHNNEYMSVLNHGELFHHCLCKVTSFGISINCAQQTGNVNVS
;
A
#
# COMPACT_ATOMS: atom_id res chain seq x y z
N MET A 1 10.77 -3.19 -31.36
CA MET A 1 10.79 -4.27 -30.35
C MET A 1 10.61 -3.62 -28.99
N CYS A 2 9.46 -3.80 -28.32
CA CYS A 2 9.25 -3.33 -26.95
C CYS A 2 9.90 -4.31 -25.98
N GLN A 3 10.77 -3.83 -25.09
CA GLN A 3 11.26 -4.64 -23.98
C GLN A 3 10.35 -4.43 -22.77
N ILE A 4 9.82 -5.53 -22.25
CA ILE A 4 8.96 -5.59 -21.07
C ILE A 4 9.87 -5.82 -19.86
N TYR A 5 9.92 -4.86 -18.95
CA TYR A 5 10.63 -5.02 -17.67
C TYR A 5 9.61 -5.43 -16.60
N ASN A 6 9.65 -6.71 -16.21
CA ASN A 6 8.84 -7.22 -15.10
C ASN A 6 9.55 -6.90 -13.78
N ILE A 7 9.13 -5.84 -13.09
CA ILE A 7 9.56 -5.59 -11.72
C ILE A 7 8.59 -6.31 -10.78
N GLN A 8 9.02 -7.45 -10.23
CA GLN A 8 8.26 -8.15 -9.20
C GLN A 8 8.62 -7.59 -7.82
N VAL A 9 7.70 -6.83 -7.23
CA VAL A 9 7.82 -6.43 -5.82
C VAL A 9 7.09 -7.49 -5.00
N SER A 10 7.84 -8.46 -4.47
CA SER A 10 7.30 -9.49 -3.59
C SER A 10 6.98 -8.84 -2.25
N ALA A 11 5.70 -8.75 -1.90
CA ALA A 11 5.29 -8.40 -0.55
C ALA A 11 5.72 -9.56 0.37
N THR A 12 6.85 -9.40 1.05
CA THR A 12 7.27 -10.33 2.09
C THR A 12 6.24 -10.29 3.20
N ASN A 13 5.69 -11.46 3.54
CA ASN A 13 4.83 -11.67 4.69
C ASN A 13 5.63 -11.43 5.97
N ASP A 14 5.79 -10.17 6.37
CA ASP A 14 6.25 -9.84 7.72
C ASP A 14 5.11 -10.11 8.69
N LEU A 15 5.14 -11.32 9.24
CA LEU A 15 4.37 -11.74 10.41
C LEU A 15 4.78 -10.89 11.61
N LEU A 16 4.15 -9.72 11.76
CA LEU A 16 4.21 -8.92 12.98
C LEU A 16 3.61 -9.73 14.13
N SER A 17 4.46 -10.07 15.11
CA SER A 17 4.13 -10.88 16.27
C SER A 17 3.11 -10.16 17.17
N ILE A 18 1.99 -10.81 17.46
CA ILE A 18 0.95 -10.33 18.39
C ILE A 18 1.17 -11.02 19.73
N GLU A 19 1.68 -10.30 20.73
CA GLU A 19 1.76 -10.78 22.11
C GLU A 19 0.39 -10.72 22.80
N LYS A 20 -0.03 -11.84 23.42
CA LYS A 20 -1.23 -11.91 24.26
C LYS A 20 -0.87 -11.53 25.70
N ARG A 21 -1.58 -10.58 26.29
CA ARG A 21 -1.66 -10.40 27.76
C ARG A 21 -3.07 -10.69 28.25
N SER A 22 -3.17 -11.51 29.29
CA SER A 22 -4.41 -11.78 30.02
C SER A 22 -4.22 -11.46 31.50
N ASP A 23 -5.35 -11.23 32.16
CA ASP A 23 -5.62 -11.18 33.61
C ASP A 23 -5.33 -9.87 34.39
N LYS A 24 -6.38 -9.08 34.67
CA LYS A 24 -7.12 -9.01 35.97
C LYS A 24 -7.99 -7.75 36.12
N LYS A 25 -9.10 -7.90 36.86
CA LYS A 25 -10.18 -6.95 37.15
C LYS A 25 -9.76 -5.85 38.15
N GLU A 26 -10.35 -4.65 38.00
CA GLU A 26 -11.19 -3.93 39.00
C GLU A 26 -11.03 -2.39 38.96
N SER A 27 -12.19 -1.71 38.82
CA SER A 27 -12.54 -0.37 39.34
C SER A 27 -11.86 0.92 38.81
N TYR A 28 -12.71 1.70 38.11
CA TYR A 28 -12.62 3.10 37.63
C TYR A 28 -11.48 3.45 36.65
N ASN A 29 -11.75 3.65 35.34
CA ASN A 29 -10.77 4.25 34.42
C ASN A 29 -11.39 4.70 33.07
N PRO A 30 -10.89 5.80 32.48
CA PRO A 30 -11.60 6.60 31.48
C PRO A 30 -11.76 5.81 30.19
N LEU A 31 -12.93 5.91 29.54
CA LEU A 31 -13.16 5.59 28.12
C LEU A 31 -12.07 4.66 27.57
N THR A 32 -12.10 3.37 27.96
CA THR A 32 -11.20 2.39 27.36
C THR A 32 -11.61 2.36 25.91
N VAL A 33 -10.84 3.05 25.06
CA VAL A 33 -10.97 2.95 23.62
C VAL A 33 -10.66 1.49 23.34
N ASP A 34 -11.71 0.70 23.15
CA ASP A 34 -11.59 -0.70 22.76
C ASP A 34 -10.87 -0.70 21.41
N CYS A 35 -9.56 -1.01 21.46
CA CYS A 35 -8.74 -1.09 20.28
C CYS A 35 -9.02 -2.40 19.58
N ASP A 36 -9.67 -2.33 18.43
CA ASP A 36 -9.88 -3.51 17.60
C ASP A 36 -8.55 -3.91 16.94
N CYS A 37 -7.90 -3.01 16.19
CA CYS A 37 -6.59 -3.26 15.59
C CYS A 37 -5.50 -2.37 16.20
N THR A 38 -4.31 -2.93 16.41
CA THR A 38 -3.08 -2.15 16.68
C THR A 38 -2.10 -2.32 15.54
N VAL A 39 -1.78 -1.23 14.84
CA VAL A 39 -0.88 -1.25 13.67
C VAL A 39 0.20 -0.20 13.85
N SER A 40 1.47 -0.61 13.87
CA SER A 40 2.62 0.29 14.11
C SER A 40 2.44 1.15 15.38
N GLY A 41 1.90 0.56 16.45
CA GLY A 41 1.63 1.25 17.72
C GLY A 41 0.41 2.18 17.72
N THR A 42 -0.33 2.31 16.60
CA THR A 42 -1.58 3.09 16.55
C THR A 42 -2.78 2.18 16.73
N CYS A 43 -3.65 2.56 17.67
CA CYS A 43 -4.95 1.94 17.90
C CYS A 43 -5.96 2.38 16.83
N ARG A 44 -6.73 1.43 16.31
CA ARG A 44 -7.75 1.64 15.26
C ARG A 44 -9.03 0.88 15.65
N SER A 45 -10.17 1.50 15.41
CA SER A 45 -11.49 0.90 15.57
C SER A 45 -11.87 0.06 14.36
N PHE A 46 -12.84 -0.85 14.51
CA PHE A 46 -13.41 -1.60 13.40
C PHE A 46 -13.94 -0.67 12.30
N GLY A 47 -13.58 -0.97 11.06
CA GLY A 47 -13.94 -0.18 9.88
C GLY A 47 -13.06 1.05 9.66
N ASP A 48 -12.17 1.39 10.60
CA ASP A 48 -11.21 2.48 10.38
C ASP A 48 -10.35 2.18 9.16
N ARG A 49 -10.25 3.17 8.28
CA ARG A 49 -9.40 3.13 7.10
C ARG A 49 -8.23 4.08 7.25
N TRP A 50 -7.07 3.64 6.80
CA TRP A 50 -5.88 4.49 6.73
C TRP A 50 -5.06 4.16 5.50
N GLU A 51 -4.32 5.15 5.03
CA GLU A 51 -3.41 5.02 3.91
C GLU A 51 -1.98 4.93 4.44
N LYS A 52 -1.20 4.01 3.86
CA LYS A 52 0.24 3.94 4.04
C LYS A 52 0.86 3.43 2.74
N ASP A 53 1.81 4.20 2.19
CA ASP A 53 2.55 3.86 0.98
C ASP A 53 1.64 3.54 -0.23
N CYS A 54 0.61 4.36 -0.47
CA CYS A 54 -0.40 4.16 -1.53
C CYS A 54 -1.19 2.84 -1.41
N ILE A 55 -1.26 2.30 -0.19
CA ILE A 55 -2.10 1.17 0.16
C ILE A 55 -3.10 1.65 1.19
N THR A 56 -4.39 1.51 0.90
CA THR A 56 -5.44 1.68 1.89
C THR A 56 -5.65 0.37 2.61
N TYR A 57 -5.58 0.44 3.93
CA TYR A 57 -5.91 -0.64 4.84
C TYR A 57 -7.22 -0.34 5.56
N GLU A 58 -7.87 -1.39 6.03
CA GLU A 58 -9.06 -1.32 6.86
C GLU A 58 -8.91 -2.27 8.05
N CYS A 59 -9.30 -1.83 9.24
CA CYS A 59 -9.39 -2.72 10.39
C CYS A 59 -10.65 -3.58 10.27
N GLN A 60 -10.46 -4.89 10.11
CA GLN A 60 -11.54 -5.85 9.86
C GLN A 60 -11.48 -7.02 10.85
N ARG A 61 -12.63 -7.68 11.01
CA ARG A 61 -12.73 -8.90 11.81
C ARG A 61 -12.06 -10.06 11.07
N GLY A 62 -11.08 -10.68 11.71
CA GLY A 62 -10.42 -11.91 11.28
C GLY A 62 -11.20 -13.16 11.70
N GLN A 63 -10.55 -14.32 11.58
CA GLN A 63 -11.13 -15.59 12.04
C GLN A 63 -11.08 -15.70 13.56
N GLY A 64 -12.12 -16.29 14.16
CA GLY A 64 -12.12 -16.61 15.60
C GLY A 64 -12.03 -15.40 16.53
N ASN A 65 -12.81 -14.35 16.27
CA ASN A 65 -12.84 -13.09 17.05
C ASN A 65 -11.51 -12.34 17.11
N THR A 66 -10.62 -12.56 16.15
CA THR A 66 -9.44 -11.73 15.99
C THR A 66 -9.76 -10.49 15.17
N TRP A 67 -8.94 -9.45 15.32
CA TRP A 67 -8.99 -8.25 14.50
C TRP A 67 -7.68 -8.15 13.71
N LYS A 68 -7.76 -7.67 12.47
CA LYS A 68 -6.59 -7.54 11.59
C LYS A 68 -6.71 -6.32 10.69
N ALA A 69 -5.57 -5.77 10.31
CA ALA A 69 -5.49 -4.89 9.16
C ALA A 69 -5.60 -5.72 7.87
N ALA A 70 -6.58 -5.42 7.04
CA ALA A 70 -6.71 -5.98 5.71
C ALA A 70 -6.43 -4.89 4.67
N PHE A 71 -5.69 -5.20 3.61
CA PHE A 71 -5.57 -4.28 2.48
C PHE A 71 -6.91 -4.25 1.73
N VAL A 72 -7.37 -3.05 1.35
CA VAL A 72 -8.64 -2.86 0.63
C VAL A 72 -8.46 -2.13 -0.70
N LYS A 73 -7.40 -1.32 -0.83
CA LYS A 73 -7.11 -0.58 -2.06
C LYS A 73 -5.60 -0.49 -2.25
N LEU A 74 -5.18 -0.62 -3.50
CA LEU A 74 -3.80 -0.46 -3.94
C LEU A 74 -3.75 0.58 -5.05
N GLU A 75 -2.79 1.49 -4.98
CA GLU A 75 -2.61 2.60 -5.91
C GLU A 75 -1.15 2.69 -6.36
N CYS A 76 -0.92 3.25 -7.54
CA CYS A 76 0.44 3.49 -8.01
C CYS A 76 1.04 4.70 -7.32
N LYS A 77 2.36 4.72 -7.12
CA LYS A 77 3.09 5.88 -6.64
C LYS A 77 3.81 6.55 -7.82
N ASP A 78 3.59 7.85 -8.01
CA ASP A 78 4.28 8.62 -9.05
C ASP A 78 5.68 9.05 -8.61
N ALA A 79 6.45 9.64 -9.53
CA ALA A 79 7.82 10.11 -9.30
C ALA A 79 7.94 11.16 -8.19
N TYR A 80 6.85 11.84 -7.84
CA TYR A 80 6.79 12.86 -6.81
C TYR A 80 6.23 12.32 -5.48
N GLY A 81 5.90 11.04 -5.43
CA GLY A 81 5.38 10.37 -4.25
C GLY A 81 3.86 10.45 -4.10
N HIS A 82 3.12 10.96 -5.08
CA HIS A 82 1.65 10.98 -5.03
C HIS A 82 1.06 9.64 -5.43
N CYS A 83 -0.06 9.28 -4.80
CA CYS A 83 -0.82 8.09 -5.13
C CYS A 83 -1.74 8.36 -6.33
N ARG A 84 -1.75 7.43 -7.29
CA ARG A 84 -2.45 7.51 -8.57
C ARG A 84 -3.37 6.31 -8.75
N HIS A 85 -4.55 6.57 -9.28
CA HIS A 85 -5.57 5.55 -9.46
C HIS A 85 -5.22 4.60 -10.62
N ASN A 86 -5.87 3.43 -10.60
CA ASN A 86 -5.76 2.46 -11.68
C ASN A 86 -6.17 3.09 -13.02
N ASN A 87 -5.38 2.84 -14.06
CA ASN A 87 -5.53 3.39 -15.42
C ASN A 87 -5.23 4.88 -15.58
N GLU A 88 -4.62 5.53 -14.58
CA GLU A 88 -4.12 6.90 -14.75
C GLU A 88 -2.73 6.92 -15.41
N TYR A 89 -2.47 7.97 -16.17
CA TYR A 89 -1.13 8.29 -16.65
C TYR A 89 -0.37 9.12 -15.61
N MET A 90 0.90 8.79 -15.41
CA MET A 90 1.77 9.42 -14.42
C MET A 90 3.22 9.49 -14.90
N SER A 91 4.05 10.27 -14.20
CA SER A 91 5.49 10.20 -14.37
C SER A 91 6.09 9.27 -13.31
N VAL A 92 7.11 8.49 -13.65
CA VAL A 92 7.72 7.50 -12.75
C VAL A 92 9.24 7.63 -12.81
N LEU A 93 9.89 7.54 -11.66
CA LEU A 93 11.34 7.51 -11.56
C LEU A 93 11.80 6.05 -11.54
N ASN A 94 12.61 5.64 -12.51
CA ASN A 94 13.17 4.29 -12.56
C ASN A 94 14.68 4.38 -12.78
N HIS A 95 15.45 3.87 -11.82
CA HIS A 95 16.93 3.98 -11.80
C HIS A 95 17.46 5.41 -12.00
N GLY A 96 16.74 6.42 -11.48
CA GLY A 96 17.13 7.83 -11.57
C GLY A 96 16.71 8.53 -12.87
N GLU A 97 16.15 7.80 -13.84
CA GLU A 97 15.58 8.38 -15.06
C GLU A 97 14.08 8.63 -14.89
N LEU A 98 13.64 9.82 -15.29
CA LEU A 98 12.24 10.23 -15.23
C LEU A 98 11.53 9.84 -16.52
N PHE A 99 10.59 8.90 -16.40
CA PHE A 99 9.73 8.48 -17.49
C PHE A 99 8.41 9.24 -17.41
N HIS A 100 8.03 9.90 -18.50
CA HIS A 100 6.73 10.55 -18.63
C HIS A 100 5.71 9.62 -19.30
N HIS A 101 4.42 9.87 -19.07
CA HIS A 101 3.34 9.15 -19.76
C HIS A 101 3.34 7.63 -19.50
N CYS A 102 3.53 7.24 -18.24
CA CYS A 102 3.41 5.85 -17.80
C CYS A 102 1.99 5.55 -17.34
N LEU A 103 1.40 4.47 -17.85
CA LEU A 103 0.08 3.98 -17.45
C LEU A 103 0.19 3.12 -16.18
N CYS A 104 -0.50 3.54 -15.12
CA CYS A 104 -0.71 2.75 -13.91
C CYS A 104 -1.71 1.62 -14.17
N LYS A 105 -1.35 0.38 -13.82
CA LYS A 105 -2.25 -0.79 -13.84
C LYS A 105 -2.19 -1.49 -12.49
N VAL A 106 -3.31 -1.47 -11.78
CA VAL A 106 -3.49 -2.21 -10.54
C VAL A 106 -4.26 -3.49 -10.85
N THR A 107 -3.72 -4.62 -10.42
CA THR A 107 -4.30 -5.96 -10.56
C THR A 107 -4.43 -6.63 -9.20
N SER A 108 -5.13 -7.77 -9.13
CA SER A 108 -5.18 -8.60 -7.92
C SER A 108 -3.81 -9.11 -7.46
N PHE A 109 -2.82 -9.10 -8.35
CA PHE A 109 -1.46 -9.60 -8.09
C PHE A 109 -0.45 -8.48 -7.79
N GLY A 110 -0.88 -7.21 -7.84
CA GLY A 110 -0.01 -6.06 -7.59
C GLY A 110 -0.11 -4.97 -8.64
N ILE A 111 0.94 -4.15 -8.74
CA ILE A 111 1.03 -2.99 -9.63
C ILE A 111 1.91 -3.31 -10.84
N SER A 112 1.45 -2.91 -12.02
CA SER A 112 2.21 -2.88 -13.26
C SER A 112 2.24 -1.44 -13.79
N ILE A 113 3.40 -1.00 -14.24
CA ILE A 113 3.61 0.34 -14.80
C ILE A 113 4.08 0.16 -16.23
N ASN A 114 3.35 0.73 -17.19
CA ASN A 114 3.69 0.64 -18.61
C ASN A 114 3.99 2.03 -19.16
N CYS A 115 5.25 2.32 -19.45
CA CYS A 115 5.67 3.59 -20.04
C CYS A 115 5.79 3.45 -21.56
N ALA A 116 5.23 4.40 -22.31
CA ALA A 116 5.58 4.53 -23.71
C ALA A 116 7.03 5.03 -23.80
N GLN A 117 7.92 4.30 -24.46
CA GLN A 117 9.24 4.83 -24.78
C GLN A 117 9.04 6.04 -25.69
N GLN A 118 9.50 7.22 -25.26
CA GLN A 118 9.63 8.34 -26.17
C GLN A 118 10.75 7.97 -27.15
N THR A 119 10.39 7.52 -28.35
CA THR A 119 11.33 7.37 -29.47
C THR A 119 11.73 8.76 -29.94
N GLY A 120 12.58 9.44 -29.17
CA GLY A 120 13.23 10.67 -29.57
C GLY A 120 14.46 10.34 -30.39
N ASN A 121 14.40 10.53 -31.71
CA ASN A 121 15.61 10.70 -32.51
C ASN A 121 16.31 11.97 -32.02
N VAL A 122 17.35 11.81 -31.21
CA VAL A 122 18.25 12.91 -30.87
C VAL A 122 19.22 13.07 -32.02
N ASN A 123 18.92 13.96 -32.97
CA ASN A 123 19.95 14.52 -33.83
C ASN A 123 20.77 15.48 -32.98
N VAL A 124 21.90 14.99 -32.46
CA VAL A 124 22.94 15.85 -31.90
C VAL A 124 23.56 16.60 -33.08
N SER A 125 23.36 17.90 -33.13
CA SER A 125 24.00 18.82 -34.09
C SER A 125 25.21 19.46 -33.44
#